data_AF-A0A317MPU4-F1
#
_entry.id   AF-A0A317MPU4-F1
#
_cell.length_a   1.000
_cell.length_b   1.000
_cell.length_c   1.000
_cell.angle_alpha   90.00
_cell.angle_beta   90.00
_cell.angle_gamma   90.00
#
_symmetry.space_group_name_H-M   'P 1'
#
loop_
_entity.id
_entity.type
_entity.pdbx_description
1 polymer ?
#
loop_
_entity_poly.entity_id
_entity_poly.type
_entity_poly.pdbx_seq_one_letter_code
_entity_poly.pdbx_strand_id
1 'polypeptide(L)'
;MTAEVVAKPKTTDREDIAKRLLRGSAKASFDPMVEIDWDAPVDPEMWAIRPERISLYGTHLWDQLSDEKRKELSRLEVASVATIGIWFETILMQMLVRHAYHNDPTSLHVQYAYTEIADECRHTVMFAK
;
A
#
# COMPACT_ATOMS: atom_id res chain seq x y z
N MET A 1 7.63 47.75 21.02
CA MET A 1 7.76 46.44 20.34
C MET A 1 6.39 45.82 20.24
N THR A 2 5.72 45.96 19.09
CA THR A 2 4.45 45.27 18.80
C THR A 2 4.80 43.94 18.16
N ALA A 3 4.44 42.84 18.82
CA ALA A 3 4.61 41.51 18.25
C ALA A 3 3.69 41.36 17.03
N GLU A 4 4.27 41.10 15.86
CA GLU A 4 3.50 40.67 14.70
C GLU A 4 2.86 39.32 15.00
N VAL A 5 1.54 39.28 14.97
CA VAL A 5 0.77 38.04 15.03
C VAL A 5 0.97 37.33 13.69
N VAL A 6 1.85 36.34 13.67
CA VAL A 6 2.01 35.44 12.51
C VAL A 6 0.69 34.72 12.32
N ALA A 7 0.00 34.99 11.20
CA ALA A 7 -1.26 34.35 10.87
C ALA A 7 -1.07 32.83 10.78
N LYS A 8 -1.90 32.07 11.51
CA LYS A 8 -1.91 30.60 11.39
C LYS A 8 -2.20 30.23 9.93
N PRO A 9 -1.45 29.27 9.35
CA PRO A 9 -1.72 28.81 8.00
C PRO A 9 -3.18 28.32 7.91
N LYS A 10 -3.91 28.78 6.90
CA LYS A 10 -5.27 28.29 6.65
C LYS A 10 -5.20 26.78 6.42
N THR A 11 -5.89 26.02 7.26
CA THR A 11 -6.18 24.61 7.01
C THR A 11 -6.84 24.50 5.65
N THR A 12 -6.23 23.75 4.73
CA THR A 12 -6.79 23.51 3.39
C THR A 12 -8.13 22.80 3.52
N ASP A 13 -9.09 23.19 2.69
CA ASP A 13 -10.40 22.55 2.65
C ASP A 13 -10.27 21.08 2.24
N ARG A 14 -11.00 20.21 2.92
CA ARG A 14 -11.03 18.77 2.64
C ARG A 14 -11.47 18.48 1.21
N GLU A 15 -12.39 19.28 0.67
CA GLU A 15 -12.86 19.13 -0.71
C GLU A 15 -11.77 19.48 -1.72
N ASP A 16 -10.97 20.52 -1.46
CA ASP A 16 -9.85 20.90 -2.32
C ASP A 16 -8.76 19.82 -2.34
N ILE A 17 -8.51 19.18 -1.19
CA ILE A 17 -7.59 18.03 -1.09
C ILE A 17 -8.16 16.85 -1.88
N ALA A 18 -9.41 16.47 -1.64
CA ALA A 18 -10.05 15.35 -2.32
C ALA A 18 -10.04 15.53 -3.85
N LYS A 19 -10.29 16.74 -4.34
CA LYS A 19 -10.21 17.07 -5.77
C LYS A 19 -8.82 16.80 -6.36
N ARG A 20 -7.76 17.09 -5.61
CA ARG A 20 -6.37 16.80 -6.05
C ARG A 20 -6.09 15.31 -6.02
N LEU A 21 -6.53 14.62 -4.98
CA LEU A 21 -6.32 13.18 -4.82
C LEU A 21 -7.06 12.38 -5.90
N LEU A 22 -8.33 12.68 -6.18
CA LEU A 22 -9.09 12.08 -7.28
C LEU A 22 -8.38 12.22 -8.63
N ARG A 23 -7.81 13.39 -8.91
CA ARG A 23 -7.02 13.61 -10.14
C ARG A 23 -5.71 12.82 -10.13
N GLY A 24 -5.13 12.57 -8.97
CA GLY A 24 -3.94 11.76 -8.78
C GLY A 24 -4.25 10.28 -9.03
N SER A 25 -5.25 9.73 -8.35
CA SER A 25 -5.65 8.32 -8.49
C SER A 25 -6.06 8.00 -9.93
N ALA A 26 -6.81 8.89 -10.60
CA ALA A 26 -7.18 8.67 -12.00
C ALA A 26 -5.97 8.58 -12.97
N LYS A 27 -4.83 9.17 -12.63
CA LYS A 27 -3.61 9.10 -13.44
C LYS A 27 -2.69 7.94 -13.06
N ALA A 28 -2.78 7.49 -11.81
CA ALA A 28 -1.87 6.51 -11.22
C ALA A 28 -2.51 5.13 -10.99
N SER A 29 -3.83 4.99 -11.24
CA SER A 29 -4.52 3.72 -11.11
C SER A 29 -3.91 2.70 -12.06
N PHE A 30 -3.51 1.57 -11.47
CA PHE A 30 -2.78 0.48 -12.09
C PHE A 30 -3.59 -0.79 -11.90
N ASP A 31 -3.82 -1.55 -12.97
CA ASP A 31 -4.52 -2.83 -12.86
C ASP A 31 -3.51 -3.98 -12.85
N PRO A 32 -3.17 -4.55 -11.68
CA PRO A 32 -2.15 -5.58 -11.58
C PRO A 32 -2.53 -6.87 -12.31
N MET A 33 -3.81 -7.09 -12.61
CA MET A 33 -4.25 -8.26 -13.36
C MET A 33 -4.01 -8.14 -14.87
N VAL A 34 -3.78 -6.93 -15.35
CA VAL A 34 -3.48 -6.66 -16.77
C VAL A 34 -2.00 -6.35 -16.96
N GLU A 35 -1.40 -5.63 -16.02
CA GLU A 35 -0.07 -5.06 -16.18
C GLU A 35 1.08 -5.99 -15.74
N ILE A 36 0.77 -7.06 -14.99
CA ILE A 36 1.75 -8.05 -14.53
C ILE A 36 1.51 -9.37 -15.28
N ASP A 37 2.59 -9.92 -15.86
CA ASP A 37 2.59 -11.28 -16.41
C ASP A 37 2.72 -12.30 -15.28
N TRP A 38 1.57 -12.74 -14.76
CA TRP A 38 1.49 -13.71 -13.67
C TRP A 38 1.87 -15.14 -14.09
N ASP A 39 1.92 -15.42 -15.39
CA ASP A 39 2.33 -16.73 -15.91
C ASP A 39 3.85 -16.82 -16.13
N ALA A 40 4.57 -15.70 -15.97
CA ALA A 40 6.02 -15.67 -16.06
C ALA A 40 6.66 -16.58 -14.99
N PRO A 41 7.68 -17.38 -15.35
CA PRO A 41 8.34 -18.27 -14.40
C PRO A 41 9.09 -17.46 -13.35
N VAL A 42 8.95 -17.87 -12.09
CA VAL A 42 9.68 -17.23 -10.99
C VAL A 42 11.05 -17.89 -10.83
N ASP A 43 12.12 -17.09 -10.93
CA ASP A 43 13.49 -17.54 -10.73
C ASP A 43 13.75 -17.83 -9.23
N PRO A 44 14.03 -19.08 -8.83
CA PRO A 44 14.32 -19.43 -7.43
C PRO A 44 15.65 -18.87 -6.93
N GLU A 45 16.58 -18.51 -7.83
CA GLU A 45 17.88 -17.96 -7.47
C GLU A 45 17.87 -16.44 -7.26
N MET A 46 16.74 -15.80 -7.53
CA MET A 46 16.56 -14.36 -7.35
C MET A 46 16.13 -14.02 -5.91
N TRP A 47 16.72 -12.95 -5.38
CA TRP A 47 16.28 -12.34 -4.13
C TRP A 47 14.90 -11.69 -4.30
N ALA A 48 13.92 -12.07 -3.48
CA ALA A 48 12.60 -11.43 -3.49
C ALA A 48 12.62 -10.02 -2.86
N ILE A 49 13.56 -9.78 -1.94
CA ILE A 49 13.83 -8.47 -1.35
C ILE A 49 15.32 -8.33 -1.05
N ARG A 50 15.81 -7.09 -0.98
CA ARG A 50 17.20 -6.79 -0.61
C ARG A 50 17.57 -7.45 0.73
N PRO A 51 18.76 -8.08 0.86
CA PRO A 51 19.17 -8.76 2.08
C PRO A 51 19.06 -7.90 3.34
N GLU A 52 19.38 -6.60 3.26
CA GLU A 52 19.35 -5.68 4.40
C GLU A 52 17.92 -5.41 4.93
N ARG A 53 16.89 -5.89 4.23
CA ARG A 53 15.49 -5.82 4.66
C ARG A 53 14.96 -7.14 5.22
N ILE A 54 15.78 -8.19 5.22
CA ILE A 54 15.42 -9.49 5.76
C ILE A 54 15.63 -9.47 7.27
N SER A 55 14.67 -10.01 8.02
CA SER A 55 14.63 -9.90 9.48
C SER A 55 15.89 -10.42 10.20
N LEU A 56 16.51 -11.47 9.65
CA LEU A 56 17.70 -12.10 10.24
C LEU A 56 19.01 -11.43 9.82
N TYR A 57 19.01 -10.53 8.84
CA TYR A 57 20.24 -9.97 8.28
C TYR A 57 21.13 -9.33 9.35
N GLY A 58 22.43 -9.63 9.29
CA GLY A 58 23.43 -9.12 10.24
C GLY A 58 23.42 -9.80 11.62
N THR A 59 22.60 -10.83 11.83
CA THR A 59 22.60 -11.64 13.06
C THR A 59 23.47 -12.89 12.92
N HIS A 60 23.89 -13.48 14.04
CA HIS A 60 24.59 -14.77 14.02
C HIS A 60 23.78 -15.90 13.34
N LEU A 61 22.44 -15.86 13.42
CA LEU A 61 21.58 -16.83 12.76
C LEU A 61 21.69 -16.73 11.23
N TRP A 62 21.83 -15.51 10.69
CA TRP A 62 22.02 -15.29 9.26
C TRP A 62 23.34 -15.85 8.75
N ASP A 63 24.40 -15.75 9.54
CA ASP A 63 25.72 -16.27 9.20
C ASP A 63 25.72 -17.81 9.08
N GLN A 64 24.77 -18.49 9.72
CA GLN A 64 24.60 -19.95 9.63
C GLN A 64 23.78 -20.40 8.40
N LEU A 65 23.10 -19.50 7.71
CA LEU A 65 22.29 -19.82 6.53
C LEU A 65 23.18 -19.93 5.28
N SER A 66 22.95 -20.96 4.47
CA SER A 66 23.47 -21.01 3.10
C SER A 66 22.84 -19.91 2.24
N ASP A 67 23.48 -19.57 1.11
CA ASP A 67 22.93 -18.60 0.16
C ASP A 67 21.51 -18.97 -0.30
N GLU A 68 21.29 -20.25 -0.62
CA GLU A 68 19.98 -20.82 -0.97
C GLU A 68 18.93 -20.55 0.12
N LYS A 69 19.25 -20.85 1.39
CA LYS A 69 18.33 -20.61 2.52
C LYS A 69 18.06 -19.13 2.76
N ARG A 70 19.03 -18.25 2.47
CA ARG A 70 18.84 -16.80 2.59
C ARG A 70 17.89 -16.28 1.51
N LYS A 71 18.01 -16.77 0.27
CA LYS A 71 17.08 -16.46 -0.82
C LYS A 71 15.70 -17.01 -0.55
N GLU A 72 15.60 -18.25 -0.08
CA GLU A 72 14.33 -18.85 0.36
C GLU A 72 13.67 -18.00 1.45
N LEU A 73 14.43 -17.62 2.49
CA LEU A 73 13.94 -16.74 3.55
C LEU A 73 13.44 -15.40 2.99
N SER A 74 14.14 -14.81 2.02
CA SER A 74 13.69 -13.57 1.36
C SER A 74 12.30 -13.72 0.73
N ARG A 75 12.03 -14.86 0.09
CA ARG A 75 10.73 -15.17 -0.53
C ARG A 75 9.65 -15.36 0.52
N LEU A 76 9.95 -16.11 1.58
CA LEU A 76 9.02 -16.37 2.68
C LEU A 76 8.64 -15.08 3.42
N GLU A 77 9.59 -14.17 3.65
CA GLU A 77 9.30 -12.90 4.30
C GLU A 77 8.44 -11.99 3.42
N VAL A 78 8.70 -11.91 2.11
CA VAL A 78 7.84 -11.16 1.18
C VAL A 78 6.43 -11.75 1.13
N ALA A 79 6.29 -13.08 1.08
CA ALA A 79 4.98 -13.74 1.12
C ALA A 79 4.23 -13.47 2.43
N SER A 80 4.94 -13.46 3.56
CA SER A 80 4.39 -13.09 4.87
C SER A 80 3.88 -11.64 4.89
N VAL A 81 4.65 -10.70 4.34
CA VAL A 81 4.24 -9.29 4.20
C VAL A 81 3.01 -9.15 3.30
N ALA A 82 2.96 -9.82 2.15
CA ALA A 82 1.80 -9.81 1.26
C ALA A 82 0.54 -10.35 1.96
N THR A 83 0.69 -11.41 2.76
CA THR A 83 -0.41 -11.97 3.57
C THR A 83 -0.95 -10.96 4.58
N ILE A 84 -0.07 -10.22 5.25
CA ILE A 84 -0.48 -9.13 6.15
C ILE A 84 -1.16 -8.00 5.35
N GLY A 85 -0.67 -7.70 4.15
CA GLY A 85 -1.27 -6.74 3.22
C GLY A 85 -2.74 -7.04 2.95
N ILE A 86 -3.08 -8.28 2.58
CA ILE A 86 -4.48 -8.70 2.36
C ILE A 86 -5.38 -8.38 3.56
N TRP A 87 -4.93 -8.72 4.77
CA TRP A 87 -5.68 -8.44 5.99
C TRP A 87 -5.80 -6.93 6.25
N PHE A 88 -4.71 -6.18 6.04
CA PHE A 88 -4.66 -4.75 6.24
C PHE A 88 -5.61 -4.00 5.29
N GLU A 89 -5.58 -4.32 4.00
CA GLU A 89 -6.48 -3.73 3.02
C GLU A 89 -7.94 -4.03 3.33
N THR A 90 -8.24 -5.24 3.82
CA THR A 90 -9.59 -5.60 4.25
C THR A 90 -10.09 -4.68 5.36
N ILE A 91 -9.25 -4.34 6.35
CA ILE A 91 -9.63 -3.43 7.44
C ILE A 91 -9.78 -2.00 6.93
N LEU A 92 -8.88 -1.53 6.06
CA LEU A 92 -8.98 -0.19 5.46
C LEU A 92 -10.30 -0.03 4.70
N MET A 93 -10.65 -1.00 3.86
CA MET A 93 -11.92 -1.02 3.16
C MET A 93 -13.11 -1.01 4.12
N GLN A 94 -13.10 -1.80 5.20
CA GLN A 94 -14.17 -1.76 6.21
C GLN A 94 -14.35 -0.37 6.81
N MET A 95 -13.26 0.33 7.12
CA MET A 95 -13.31 1.68 7.67
C MET A 95 -13.84 2.70 6.65
N LEU A 96 -13.36 2.63 5.40
CA LEU A 96 -13.78 3.54 4.33
C LEU A 96 -15.25 3.32 3.95
N VAL A 97 -15.71 2.08 3.86
CA VAL A 97 -17.12 1.75 3.58
C VAL A 97 -18.01 2.31 4.68
N ARG A 98 -17.64 2.14 5.96
CA ARG A 98 -18.39 2.72 7.09
C ARG A 98 -18.37 4.24 7.06
N HIS A 99 -17.25 4.86 6.69
CA HIS A 99 -17.17 6.31 6.54
C HIS A 99 -18.11 6.80 5.44
N ALA A 100 -18.03 6.22 4.25
CA ALA A 100 -18.83 6.61 3.11
C ALA A 100 -20.34 6.40 3.34
N TYR A 101 -20.72 5.32 4.03
CA TYR A 101 -22.11 5.03 4.39
C TYR A 101 -22.78 6.14 5.22
N HIS A 102 -22.05 6.81 6.09
CA HIS A 102 -22.59 7.84 6.99
C HIS A 102 -22.50 9.27 6.43
N ASN A 103 -21.97 9.46 5.21
CA ASN A 103 -21.70 10.79 4.65
C ASN A 103 -22.36 10.97 3.28
N ASP A 104 -22.45 12.23 2.83
CA ASP A 104 -23.04 12.58 1.55
C ASP A 104 -22.21 12.01 0.37
N PRO A 105 -22.77 11.08 -0.44
CA PRO A 105 -22.05 10.47 -1.55
C PRO A 105 -21.73 11.44 -2.69
N THR A 106 -22.30 12.65 -2.70
CA THR A 106 -22.02 13.67 -3.71
C THR A 106 -20.78 14.51 -3.38
N SER A 107 -20.26 14.42 -2.15
CA SER A 107 -19.04 15.13 -1.74
C SER A 107 -17.77 14.47 -2.28
N LEU A 108 -16.74 15.26 -2.59
CA LEU A 108 -15.55 14.76 -3.29
C LEU A 108 -14.71 13.85 -2.40
N HIS A 109 -14.63 14.13 -1.10
CA HIS A 109 -13.89 13.27 -0.17
C HIS A 109 -14.54 11.89 0.01
N VAL A 110 -15.88 11.79 -0.08
CA VAL A 110 -16.58 10.49 -0.07
C VAL A 110 -16.38 9.75 -1.39
N GLN A 111 -16.44 10.44 -2.53
CA GLN A 111 -16.10 9.84 -3.83
C GLN A 111 -14.66 9.35 -3.87
N TYR A 112 -13.75 10.08 -3.24
CA TYR A 112 -12.36 9.66 -3.08
C TYR A 112 -12.25 8.39 -2.22
N ALA A 113 -12.98 8.30 -1.10
CA ALA A 113 -13.02 7.07 -0.31
C ALA A 113 -13.47 5.84 -1.13
N TYR A 114 -14.46 5.99 -2.02
CA TYR A 114 -14.85 4.91 -2.94
C TYR A 114 -13.80 4.58 -3.99
N THR A 115 -13.02 5.58 -4.43
CA THR A 115 -11.89 5.36 -5.35
C THR A 115 -10.82 4.50 -4.68
N GLU A 116 -10.46 4.82 -3.43
CA GLU A 116 -9.48 4.05 -2.67
C GLU A 116 -9.99 2.62 -2.39
N ILE A 117 -11.27 2.43 -2.02
CA ILE A 117 -11.85 1.08 -1.87
C ILE A 117 -11.66 0.23 -3.13
N ALA A 118 -11.84 0.83 -4.32
CA ALA A 118 -11.66 0.12 -5.57
C ALA A 118 -10.19 -0.27 -5.82
N ASP A 119 -9.25 0.59 -5.48
CA ASP A 119 -7.82 0.29 -5.58
C ASP A 119 -7.38 -0.77 -4.55
N GLU A 120 -7.87 -0.73 -3.32
CA GLU A 120 -7.55 -1.76 -2.31
C GLU A 120 -8.10 -3.15 -2.64
N CYS A 121 -9.21 -3.21 -3.40
CA CYS A 121 -9.66 -4.46 -3.99
C CYS A 121 -8.64 -5.02 -5.00
N ARG A 122 -8.04 -4.17 -5.84
CA ARG A 122 -7.00 -4.59 -6.79
C ARG A 122 -5.73 -5.04 -6.07
N HIS A 123 -5.29 -4.32 -5.04
CA HIS A 123 -4.15 -4.71 -4.21
C HIS A 123 -4.38 -6.07 -3.54
N THR A 124 -5.57 -6.28 -2.97
CA THR A 124 -5.93 -7.56 -2.34
C THR A 124 -5.83 -8.74 -3.32
N VAL A 125 -6.36 -8.57 -4.54
CA VAL A 125 -6.28 -9.60 -5.58
C VAL A 125 -4.83 -9.82 -6.03
N MET A 126 -4.04 -8.75 -6.17
CA MET A 126 -2.62 -8.82 -6.50
C MET A 126 -1.82 -9.60 -5.45
N PHE A 127 -2.01 -9.33 -4.17
CA PHE A 127 -1.30 -10.05 -3.10
C PHE A 127 -1.70 -11.52 -2.96
N ALA A 128 -2.86 -11.90 -3.50
CA ALA A 128 -3.35 -13.27 -3.50
C ALA A 128 -2.86 -14.12 -4.68
N LYS A 129 -2.10 -13.54 -5.61
CA LYS A 129 -1.46 -14.23 -6.73
C LYS A 129 -0.06 -14.72 -6.36
#